data_AF-A0A3S1DG98-F1
#
_entry.id   AF-A0A3S1DG98-F1
#
_cell.length_a   1.000
_cell.length_b   1.000
_cell.length_c   1.000
_cell.angle_alpha   90.00
_cell.angle_beta   90.00
_cell.angle_gamma   90.00
#
_symmetry.space_group_name_H-M   'P 1'
#
loop_
_entity.id
_entity.type
_entity.pdbx_description
1 polymer ?
#
loop_
_entity_poly.entity_id
_entity_poly.type
_entity_poly.pdbx_seq_one_letter_code
_entity_poly.pdbx_strand_id
1 'polypeptide(L)' 'MKRIIAVLFLVLMTITLHQPAHADSNQYRIMLDGEYLNTELAPINNNGSIYVPMRLIFESLHAEVTYVPEEGKVIGKKR' A
#
# COMPACT_ATOMS: atom_id res chain seq x y z
N MET A 1 36.71 19.87 -34.55
CA MET A 1 35.75 18.86 -35.05
C MET A 1 35.63 17.64 -34.12
N LYS A 2 36.66 16.78 -33.99
CA LYS A 2 36.57 15.53 -33.19
C LYS A 2 36.21 15.72 -31.71
N ARG A 3 36.76 16.76 -31.06
CA ARG A 3 36.43 17.11 -29.66
C ARG A 3 35.00 17.62 -29.48
N ILE A 4 34.48 18.36 -30.47
CA ILE A 4 33.10 18.87 -30.45
C ILE A 4 32.12 17.71 -30.63
N ILE A 5 32.41 16.78 -31.55
CA ILE A 5 31.60 15.57 -31.76
C ILE A 5 31.58 14.71 -30.48
N ALA A 6 32.74 14.55 -29.81
CA ALA A 6 32.81 13.81 -28.56
C ALA A 6 31.99 14.47 -27.43
N VAL A 7 32.03 15.80 -27.31
CA VAL A 7 31.22 16.54 -26.32
C VAL A 7 29.73 16.42 -26.64
N LEU A 8 29.35 16.51 -27.92
CA LEU A 8 27.96 16.41 -28.34
C LEU A 8 27.39 15.00 -28.11
N PHE A 9 28.22 13.97 -28.31
CA PHE A 9 27.88 12.58 -28.01
C PHE A 9 27.75 12.33 -26.51
N LEU A 10 28.64 12.92 -25.69
CA LEU A 10 28.56 12.84 -24.22
C LEU A 10 27.26 13.47 -23.69
N VAL A 11 26.89 14.65 -24.22
CA VAL A 11 25.63 15.32 -23.86
C VAL A 11 24.43 14.47 -24.25
N LEU A 12 24.41 13.91 -25.46
CA LEU A 12 23.33 13.03 -25.92
C LEU A 12 23.16 11.79 -25.01
N MET A 13 24.27 11.23 -24.54
CA MET A 13 24.27 10.05 -23.67
C MET A 13 23.75 10.35 -22.25
N THR A 14 23.94 11.56 -21.74
CA THR A 14 23.36 11.97 -20.44
C THR A 14 21.84 12.13 -20.49
N ILE A 15 21.28 12.48 -21.65
CA ILE A 15 19.83 12.67 -21.79
C ILE A 15 19.10 11.32 -21.74
N THR A 16 19.70 10.23 -22.23
CA THR A 16 19.05 8.92 -22.27
C THR A 16 19.03 8.17 -20.92
N LEU A 17 19.73 8.67 -19.90
CA LEU A 17 19.82 8.07 -18.56
C LEU A 17 18.72 8.56 -17.58
N HIS A 18 17.74 9.34 -18.04
CA HIS A 18 16.64 9.78 -17.19
C HIS A 18 15.64 8.63 -16.98
N GLN A 19 15.88 7.81 -15.96
CA GLN A 19 14.85 6.90 -15.47
C GLN A 19 13.82 7.68 -14.65
N PRO A 20 12.52 7.62 -14.98
CA PRO A 20 11.49 8.17 -14.12
C PRO A 20 11.50 7.38 -12.80
N ALA A 21 11.59 8.09 -11.67
CA ALA A 21 11.36 7.49 -10.36
C ALA A 21 9.86 7.18 -10.27
N HIS A 22 9.51 5.90 -10.38
CA HIS A 22 8.16 5.45 -10.10
C HIS A 22 7.97 5.49 -8.59
N ALA A 23 7.11 6.40 -8.11
CA ALA A 23 6.56 6.28 -6.77
C ALA A 23 5.74 4.98 -6.76
N ASP A 24 6.23 3.98 -6.03
CA ASP A 24 5.46 2.77 -5.78
C ASP A 24 4.15 3.21 -5.11
N SER A 25 3.03 2.93 -5.77
CA SER A 25 1.68 3.19 -5.23
C SER A 25 1.38 2.16 -4.15
N ASN A 26 2.32 1.99 -3.22
CA ASN A 26 2.46 0.83 -2.36
C ASN A 26 1.17 0.72 -1.57
N GLN A 27 0.30 -0.19 -2.02
CA GLN A 27 -0.95 -0.44 -1.36
C GLN A 27 -0.57 -1.00 0.00
N TYR A 28 -0.99 -0.31 1.06
CA TYR A 28 -0.74 -0.76 2.42
C TYR A 28 -1.24 -2.20 2.54
N ARG A 29 -0.40 -3.09 3.06
CA ARG A 29 -0.76 -4.50 3.28
C ARG A 29 -0.85 -4.77 4.78
N ILE A 30 -1.76 -5.65 5.16
CA ILE A 30 -1.92 -6.08 6.54
C ILE A 30 -1.23 -7.44 6.69
N MET A 31 -0.35 -7.55 7.68
CA MET A 31 0.31 -8.80 8.03
C MET A 31 -0.11 -9.19 9.45
N LEU A 32 -0.57 -10.43 9.61
CA LEU A 32 -0.95 -11.01 10.90
C LEU A 32 -0.18 -12.32 11.06
N ASP A 33 0.55 -12.45 12.17
CA ASP A 33 1.34 -13.65 12.50
C ASP A 33 2.29 -14.13 11.38
N GLY A 34 2.82 -13.20 10.60
CA GLY A 34 3.74 -13.47 9.49
C GLY A 34 3.08 -13.77 8.14
N GLU A 35 1.74 -13.82 8.09
CA GLU A 35 0.98 -14.01 6.86
C GLU A 35 0.32 -12.71 6.41
N TYR A 36 0.37 -12.43 5.11
CA TYR A 36 -0.35 -11.28 4.54
C TYR A 36 -1.83 -11.62 4.39
N LEU A 37 -2.69 -10.80 4.98
CA LEU A 37 -4.13 -10.95 4.85
C LEU A 37 -4.57 -10.49 3.46
N ASN A 38 -5.37 -11.31 2.78
CA ASN A 38 -6.04 -10.90 1.56
C ASN A 38 -7.24 -10.02 1.91
N THR A 39 -7.22 -8.76 1.48
CA THR A 39 -8.25 -7.77 1.81
C THR A 39 -9.07 -7.45 0.58
N GLU A 40 -10.40 -7.60 0.63
CA GLU A 40 -11.27 -7.07 -0.45
C GLU A 40 -11.24 -5.54 -0.49
N LEU A 41 -11.08 -4.91 0.67
CA LEU A 41 -10.95 -3.46 0.82
C LEU A 41 -9.51 -3.10 1.15
N ALA A 42 -8.84 -2.41 0.23
CA ALA A 42 -7.48 -1.91 0.44
C ALA A 42 -7.44 -0.92 1.62
N PRO A 43 -6.41 -0.95 2.47
CA PRO A 43 -6.27 0.04 3.52
C PRO A 43 -6.05 1.45 2.95
N ILE A 44 -6.59 2.44 3.66
CA ILE A 44 -6.65 3.83 3.19
C ILE A 44 -5.85 4.72 4.13
N ASN A 45 -4.94 5.54 3.60
CA ASN A 45 -4.30 6.60 4.37
C ASN A 45 -5.19 7.83 4.39
N ASN A 46 -5.61 8.23 5.58
CA ASN A 46 -6.34 9.46 5.83
C ASN A 46 -5.56 10.26 6.87
N ASN A 47 -4.91 11.33 6.40
CA ASN A 47 -4.11 12.26 7.21
C ASN A 47 -3.06 11.57 8.09
N GLY A 48 -2.37 10.56 7.56
CA GLY A 48 -1.33 9.80 8.27
C GLY A 48 -1.88 8.64 9.12
N SER A 49 -3.20 8.50 9.24
CA SER A 49 -3.84 7.35 9.87
C SER A 49 -4.23 6.32 8.81
N ILE A 50 -3.80 5.08 8.97
CA ILE A 50 -4.17 3.99 8.07
C ILE A 50 -5.44 3.31 8.57
N TYR A 51 -6.50 3.39 7.78
CA TYR A 51 -7.77 2.75 8.03
C TYR A 51 -7.75 1.35 7.42
N VAL A 52 -8.08 0.36 8.24
CA VAL A 52 -8.05 -1.07 7.89
C VAL A 52 -9.42 -1.72 8.09
N PRO A 53 -9.76 -2.78 7.35
CA PRO A 53 -11.03 -3.49 7.54
C PRO A 53 -11.05 -4.20 8.90
N MET A 54 -11.80 -3.65 9.85
CA MET A 54 -11.92 -4.19 11.21
C MET A 54 -12.38 -5.65 11.21
N ARG A 55 -13.47 -5.97 10.50
CA ARG A 55 -14.03 -7.32 10.44
C ARG A 55 -13.00 -8.38 10.05
N LEU A 56 -12.25 -8.14 8.97
CA LEU A 56 -11.24 -9.06 8.47
C LEU A 56 -10.19 -9.40 9.53
N ILE A 57 -9.70 -8.38 10.25
CA ILE A 57 -8.68 -8.57 11.29
C ILE A 57 -9.24 -9.41 12.43
N PHE A 58 -10.45 -9.12 12.89
CA PHE A 58 -11.07 -9.84 14.00
C PHE A 58 -11.40 -11.29 13.64
N GLU A 59 -11.93 -11.55 12.44
CA GLU A 59 -12.20 -12.90 11.95
C GLU A 59 -10.89 -13.70 11.78
N SER A 60 -9.81 -13.07 11.30
CA SER A 60 -8.48 -13.69 11.21
C SER A 60 -7.90 -14.02 12.60
N LEU A 61 -8.30 -13.27 13.63
CA LEU A 61 -7.98 -13.53 15.04
C LEU A 61 -8.95 -14.53 15.70
N HIS A 62 -9.77 -15.24 14.92
CA HIS A 62 -10.78 -16.20 15.39
C HIS A 62 -11.86 -15.59 16.30
N ALA A 63 -12.13 -14.29 16.18
CA ALA A 63 -13.23 -13.63 16.86
C ALA A 63 -14.51 -13.69 16.03
N GLU A 64 -15.65 -13.82 16.71
CA GLU A 64 -16.97 -13.67 16.11
C GLU A 64 -17.31 -12.19 15.98
N VAL A 65 -17.71 -11.74 14.79
CA VAL A 65 -18.05 -10.34 14.53
C VAL A 65 -19.55 -10.19 14.27
N THR A 66 -20.23 -9.42 15.13
CA THR A 66 -21.66 -9.13 15.01
C THR A 66 -21.89 -7.66 14.73
N TYR A 67 -22.75 -7.34 13.77
CA TYR A 67 -23.23 -5.98 13.53
C TYR A 67 -24.58 -5.77 14.22
N VAL A 68 -24.68 -4.73 15.05
CA VAL A 68 -25.90 -4.33 15.76
C VAL A 68 -26.43 -3.06 15.06
N PRO A 69 -27.38 -3.20 14.10
CA PRO A 69 -27.81 -2.09 13.27
C PRO A 69 -28.52 -0.99 14.05
N GLU A 70 -29.26 -1.36 15.10
CA GLU A 70 -30.02 -0.41 15.93
C GLU A 70 -29.11 0.58 16.68
N GLU A 71 -27.87 0.17 16.95
CA GLU A 71 -26.88 1.00 17.66
C GLU A 71 -25.77 1.52 16.72
N GLY A 72 -25.74 1.07 15.46
CA GLY A 72 -24.64 1.35 14.55
C GLY A 72 -23.29 0.79 15.02
N LYS A 73 -23.30 -0.33 15.78
CA LYS A 73 -22.10 -0.89 16.41
C LYS A 73 -21.65 -2.20 15.77
N VAL A 74 -20.35 -2.40 15.74
CA VAL A 74 -19.72 -3.68 15.40
C VAL A 74 -19.06 -4.24 16.66
N ILE A 75 -19.41 -5.47 17.04
CA ILE A 75 -18.91 -6.15 18.25
C ILE A 75 -18.07 -7.35 17.83
N GLY A 76 -16.83 -7.41 18.33
CA GLY A 76 -15.95 -8.57 18.20
C GLY A 76 -15.90 -9.36 19.49
N LYS A 77 -16.25 -10.64 19.47
CA LYS A 77 -16.19 -11.54 20.63
C LYS A 77 -15.12 -12.61 20.38
N LYS A 78 -14.07 -12.61 21.20
CA LYS A 78 -13.06 -13.67 21.18
C LYS A 78 -13.69 -14.98 21.63
N ARG A 79 -13.43 -16.05 20.88
CA ARG A 79 -13.90 -17.39 21.19
C ARG A 79 -13.16 -18.00 22.39
#